data_AF-A0A7X4AUX0-F1
#
_entry.id   AF-A0A7X4AUX0-F1
#
_cell.length_a   1.000
_cell.length_b   1.000
_cell.length_c   1.000
_cell.angle_alpha   90.00
_cell.angle_beta   90.00
_cell.angle_gamma   90.00
#
_symmetry.space_group_name_H-M   'P 1'
#
loop_
_entity.id
_entity.type
_entity.pdbx_description
1 polymer ?
#
loop_
_entity_poly.entity_id
_entity_poly.type
_entity_poly.pdbx_seq_one_letter_code
_entity_poly.pdbx_strand_id
1 'polypeptide(L)'
;MANRTVSEMKAHLVARADESEDFRTRLVEDPKSVISAEFGVSIPEGFNVQVHESSATTAHMVLPMTDRLTEGELAEIAAGVDVYRV
;
A
#
# COMPACT_ATOMS: atom_id res chain seq x y z
N MET A 1 5.76 -6.95 -21.37
CA MET A 1 6.00 -6.96 -19.91
C MET A 1 4.77 -6.36 -19.27
N ALA A 2 4.00 -7.15 -18.51
CA ALA A 2 2.72 -6.69 -17.97
C ALA A 2 3.00 -5.58 -16.94
N ASN A 3 2.55 -4.37 -17.23
CA ASN A 3 2.61 -3.25 -16.31
C ASN A 3 1.58 -3.52 -15.20
N ARG A 4 1.97 -4.31 -14.19
CA ARG A 4 1.10 -4.63 -13.06
C ARG A 4 0.72 -3.32 -12.39
N THR A 5 -0.58 -3.09 -12.27
CA THR A 5 -1.07 -1.87 -11.62
C THR A 5 -0.91 -2.01 -10.11
N VAL A 6 -0.74 -0.89 -9.39
CA VAL A 6 -0.63 -0.88 -7.92
C VAL A 6 -1.83 -1.59 -7.26
N SER A 7 -3.01 -1.51 -7.87
CA SER A 7 -4.22 -2.19 -7.42
C SER A 7 -4.11 -3.71 -7.46
N GLU A 8 -3.50 -4.28 -8.50
CA GLU A 8 -3.25 -5.73 -8.60
C GLU A 8 -2.26 -6.20 -7.53
N MET A 9 -1.23 -5.39 -7.27
CA MET A 9 -0.24 -5.66 -6.23
C MET A 9 -0.88 -5.67 -4.84
N LYS A 10 -1.73 -4.66 -4.54
CA LYS A 10 -2.50 -4.60 -3.30
C LYS A 10 -3.43 -5.81 -3.14
N ALA A 11 -4.18 -6.17 -4.18
CA ALA A 11 -5.07 -7.32 -4.15
C ALA A 11 -4.33 -8.64 -3.85
N HIS A 12 -3.14 -8.82 -4.44
CA HIS A 12 -2.31 -9.99 -4.16
C HIS A 12 -1.87 -10.06 -2.69
N LEU A 13 -1.41 -8.95 -2.12
CA LEU A 13 -1.00 -8.90 -0.71
C LEU A 13 -2.15 -9.20 0.25
N VAL A 14 -3.34 -8.68 -0.03
CA VAL A 14 -4.55 -8.96 0.78
C VAL A 14 -4.89 -10.45 0.74
N ALA A 15 -4.90 -11.06 -0.46
CA ALA A 15 -5.17 -12.50 -0.59
C ALA A 15 -4.15 -13.34 0.19
N ARG A 16 -2.86 -12.99 0.12
CA ARG A 16 -1.80 -13.68 0.89
C ARG A 16 -1.95 -13.51 2.40
N ALA A 17 -2.42 -12.34 2.86
CA ALA A 17 -2.69 -12.08 4.26
C ALA A 17 -3.95 -12.78 4.79
N ASP A 18 -4.91 -13.14 3.93
CA ASP A 18 -6.05 -13.99 4.29
C ASP A 18 -5.66 -15.47 4.42
N GLU A 19 -4.66 -15.92 3.67
CA GLU A 19 -4.17 -17.31 3.70
C GLU A 19 -3.23 -17.60 4.89
N SER A 20 -2.58 -16.59 5.47
CA SER A 20 -1.54 -16.78 6.50
C SER A 20 -1.48 -15.63 7.49
N GLU A 21 -1.70 -15.94 8.77
CA GLU A 21 -1.52 -14.98 9.87
C GLU A 21 -0.06 -14.52 9.98
N ASP A 22 0.92 -15.43 9.84
CA ASP A 22 2.35 -15.06 9.84
C ASP A 22 2.73 -14.10 8.71
N PHE A 23 2.07 -14.21 7.55
CA PHE A 23 2.24 -13.25 6.46
C PHE A 23 1.61 -11.91 6.82
N ARG A 24 0.38 -11.92 7.34
CA ARG A 24 -0.34 -10.73 7.78
C ARG A 24 0.44 -9.95 8.84
N THR A 25 0.93 -10.61 9.88
CA THR A 25 1.74 -9.98 10.95
C THR A 25 3.00 -9.34 10.37
N ARG A 26 3.75 -10.06 9.52
CA ARG A 26 4.96 -9.49 8.88
C ARG A 26 4.65 -8.33 7.94
N LEU A 27 3.51 -8.39 7.24
CA LEU A 27 3.08 -7.30 6.35
C LEU A 27 2.80 -6.02 7.14
N VAL A 28 2.32 -6.13 8.38
CA VAL A 28 2.11 -4.99 9.28
C VAL A 28 3.42 -4.49 9.88
N GLU A 29 4.30 -5.41 10.31
CA GLU A 29 5.55 -5.07 11.00
C GLU A 29 6.66 -4.55 10.06
N ASP A 30 6.85 -5.19 8.91
CA ASP A 30 7.87 -4.84 7.92
C ASP A 30 7.33 -4.94 6.48
N PRO A 31 6.41 -4.02 6.10
CA PRO A 31 5.78 -4.04 4.79
C PRO A 31 6.78 -3.93 3.65
N LYS A 32 7.87 -3.17 3.84
CA LYS A 32 8.86 -2.96 2.78
C LYS A 32 9.56 -4.25 2.40
N SER A 33 10.02 -5.01 3.40
CA SER A 33 10.67 -6.30 3.18
C SER A 33 9.72 -7.30 2.53
N VAL A 34 8.46 -7.34 2.99
CA VAL A 34 7.44 -8.23 2.41
C VAL A 34 7.16 -7.87 0.95
N ILE A 35 6.90 -6.61 0.62
CA ILE A 35 6.66 -6.16 -0.76
C ILE A 35 7.88 -6.46 -1.65
N SER A 36 9.09 -6.23 -1.13
CA SER A 36 10.32 -6.50 -1.87
C SER A 36 10.50 -8.00 -2.14
N ALA A 37 10.18 -8.85 -1.17
CA ALA A 37 10.27 -10.30 -1.31
C ALA A 37 9.21 -10.88 -2.26
N GLU A 38 7.96 -10.40 -2.20
CA GLU A 38 6.86 -10.91 -3.02
C GLU A 38 6.96 -10.49 -4.49
N PHE A 39 7.43 -9.26 -4.76
CA PHE A 39 7.41 -8.70 -6.11
C PHE A 39 8.79 -8.43 -6.71
N GLY A 40 9.87 -8.60 -5.95
CA GLY A 40 11.24 -8.33 -6.41
C GLY A 40 11.50 -6.84 -6.67
N VAL A 41 10.77 -5.95 -6.01
CA VAL A 41 10.88 -4.49 -6.17
C VAL A 41 11.67 -3.88 -5.02
N SER A 42 12.53 -2.90 -5.29
CA SER A 42 13.23 -2.16 -4.24
C SER A 42 12.48 -0.88 -3.89
N ILE A 43 12.08 -0.70 -2.64
CA ILE A 43 11.47 0.54 -2.17
C ILE A 43 12.59 1.51 -1.74
N PRO A 44 12.60 2.76 -2.24
CA PRO A 44 13.61 3.75 -1.86
C PRO A 44 13.67 4.00 -0.35
N GLU A 45 14.86 4.26 0.18
CA GLU A 45 15.05 4.49 1.63
C GLU A 45 14.24 5.67 2.16
N GLY A 46 14.08 6.72 1.36
CA GLY A 46 13.31 7.91 1.71
C GLY A 46 11.79 7.74 1.71
N PHE A 47 11.26 6.60 1.26
CA PHE A 47 9.82 6.34 1.21
C PHE A 47 9.38 5.59 2.48
N ASN A 48 8.31 6.00 3.14
CA ASN A 48 7.78 5.27 4.29
C ASN A 48 6.52 4.49 3.87
N VAL A 49 6.46 3.21 4.24
CA VAL A 49 5.29 2.36 3.99
C VAL A 49 4.80 1.89 5.34
N GLN A 50 3.53 2.17 5.63
CA GLN A 50 2.84 1.64 6.81
C GLN A 50 1.60 0.88 6.37
N VAL A 51 1.37 -0.26 7.00
CA VAL A 51 0.16 -1.06 6.86
C VAL A 51 -0.54 -1.03 8.20
N HIS A 52 -1.82 -0.64 8.17
CA HIS A 52 -2.67 -0.62 9.36
C HIS A 52 -3.78 -1.62 9.19
N GLU A 53 -4.05 -2.41 10.23
CA GLU A 53 -5.20 -3.30 10.24
C GLU A 53 -6.46 -2.51 10.59
N SER A 54 -7.45 -2.58 9.71
CA SER A 54 -8.76 -2.00 9.97
C SER A 54 -9.45 -2.78 11.08
N SER A 55 -9.86 -2.07 12.13
CA SER A 55 -10.72 -2.60 13.20
C SER A 55 -12.09 -1.92 13.18
N ALA A 56 -13.13 -2.58 13.70
CA ALA A 56 -14.49 -2.05 13.70
C ALA A 56 -14.66 -0.73 14.51
N THR A 57 -13.64 -0.35 15.28
CA THR A 57 -13.65 0.83 16.14
C THR A 57 -12.71 1.94 15.66
N THR A 58 -11.94 1.70 14.59
CA THR A 58 -10.91 2.62 14.10
C THR A 58 -11.25 3.09 12.70
N ALA A 59 -11.36 4.41 12.53
CA ALA A 59 -11.51 5.02 11.21
C ALA A 59 -10.14 5.49 10.69
N HIS A 60 -9.80 5.12 9.45
CA HIS A 60 -8.60 5.59 8.77
C HIS A 60 -8.97 6.74 7.84
N MET A 61 -8.29 7.88 7.98
CA MET A 61 -8.49 9.05 7.14
C MET A 61 -7.18 9.42 6.47
N VAL A 62 -7.21 9.58 5.15
CA VAL A 62 -6.05 10.04 4.38
C VAL A 62 -6.23 11.53 4.10
N LEU A 63 -5.29 12.34 4.58
CA LEU A 63 -5.21 13.77 4.25
C LEU A 63 -4.06 13.98 3.27
N PRO A 64 -4.32 14.11 1.95
CA PRO A 64 -3.27 14.30 0.97
C PRO A 64 -2.58 15.65 1.14
N MET A 65 -1.28 15.70 0.86
CA MET A 65 -0.56 16.97 0.70
C MET A 65 -0.93 17.59 -0.64
N THR A 66 -1.66 18.70 -0.62
CA THR A 66 -2.23 19.36 -1.81
C THR A 66 -1.17 19.96 -2.73
N ASP A 67 0.04 20.18 -2.23
CA ASP A 67 1.07 21.01 -2.88
C ASP A 67 1.77 20.31 -4.06
N ARG A 68 1.51 19.02 -4.29
CA ARG A 68 2.22 18.17 -5.26
C ARG A 68 1.34 17.25 -6.10
N LEU A 69 0.01 17.36 -6.00
CA LEU A 69 -0.92 16.42 -6.62
C LEU A 69 -1.90 17.15 -7.55
N THR A 70 -2.16 16.59 -8.72
CA THR A 70 -3.24 17.03 -9.60
C THR A 70 -4.61 16.60 -9.04
N GLU A 71 -5.69 17.22 -9.49
CA GLU A 71 -7.05 16.94 -9.01
C GLU A 71 -7.45 15.46 -9.18
N GLY A 72 -6.98 14.81 -10.25
CA GLY A 72 -7.19 13.36 -10.46
C GLY A 72 -6.40 12.49 -9.48
N GLU A 73 -5.17 12.88 -9.12
CA GLU A 73 -4.35 12.17 -8.12
C GLU A 73 -4.90 12.38 -6.70
N LEU A 74 -5.42 13.57 -6.41
CA LEU A 74 -6.14 13.87 -5.18
C LEU A 74 -7.40 13.01 -5.04
N ALA A 75 -8.16 12.80 -6.13
CA ALA A 75 -9.38 11.99 -6.11
C ALA A 75 -9.08 10.50 -5.83
N GLU A 76 -8.02 9.95 -6.43
CA GLU A 76 -7.58 8.57 -6.18
C GLU A 76 -7.12 8.38 -4.71
N ILE A 77 -6.30 9.31 -4.20
CA ILE A 77 -5.83 9.26 -2.81
C ILE A 77 -6.99 9.45 -1.82
N ALA A 78 -7.91 10.38 -2.09
CA ALA A 78 -9.10 10.60 -1.26
C ALA A 78 -10.07 9.40 -1.28
N ALA A 79 -10.06 8.59 -2.34
CA ALA A 79 -10.78 7.32 -2.43
C ALA A 79 -10.06 6.15 -1.73
N GLY A 80 -8.89 6.39 -1.11
CA GLY A 80 -8.06 5.35 -0.47
C GLY A 80 -7.21 4.54 -1.46
N VAL A 81 -7.13 4.97 -2.72
CA VAL A 81 -6.29 4.37 -3.76
C VAL A 81 -5.03 5.21 -3.89
N ASP A 82 -4.02 4.95 -3.06
CA ASP A 82 -2.76 5.68 -3.20
C ASP A 82 -2.01 5.25 -4.47
N VAL A 83 -1.68 6.22 -5.33
CA VAL A 83 -0.92 6.07 -6.58
C VAL A 83 0.28 7.02 -6.53
N TYR A 84 1.42 6.53 -6.04
CA TYR A 84 2.70 7.22 -6.23
C TYR A 84 3.31 6.79 -7.57
N ARG A 85 3.55 7.76 -8.47
CA ARG A 85 4.49 7.58 -9.58
C ARG A 85 5.86 8.08 -9.14
N VAL A 86 6.86 7.19 -9.23
CA VAL A 86 8.29 7.53 -9.15
C VAL A 86 8.77 8.01 -10.50
#